data_AF-A0A6I0E993-F1
#
_entry.id   AF-A0A6I0E993-F1
#
_cell.length_a   1.000
_cell.length_b   1.000
_cell.length_c   1.000
_cell.angle_alpha   90.00
_cell.angle_beta   90.00
_cell.angle_gamma   90.00
#
_symmetry.space_group_name_H-M   'P 1'
#
loop_
_entity.id
_entity.type
_entity.pdbx_description
1 polymer ?
#
loop_
_entity_poly.entity_id
_entity_poly.type
_entity_poly.pdbx_seq_one_letter_code
_entity_poly.pdbx_strand_id
1 'polypeptide(L)'
;MSRRRIVLICELCRYNTAQHQTIAVGRRSTALAVSRDRKRRTGRGFSLVELLVVISIIAVLLSILLTALGRARRSARQFVCQNNLRNVAVEFTLFAEAPESGLNGDKAVGFGARFRLETFQEKLYRINAFWDLPNLNSAPINPQVQPLMCPEGPADLRRVANLPCRDYAVAPPEHVSVAFNARLDRISVQIEGRWVLQEALLGARILEHPAVPLAFDADGAEAVKKTVVPYYSAPPAGDAGRYGSGQFWFPSLRHGGKLTSAFVGGYVLSSRNPEREAGWDWSYQPPAE
;
A
#
# COMPACT_ATOMS: atom_id res chain seq x y z
N MET A 1 -30.18 19.13 32.47
CA MET A 1 -31.49 18.48 32.68
C MET A 1 -32.20 18.30 31.33
N SER A 2 -32.50 17.04 30.99
CA SER A 2 -33.68 16.56 30.24
C SER A 2 -34.01 17.06 28.80
N ARG A 3 -33.80 16.13 27.84
CA ARG A 3 -34.71 15.63 26.76
C ARG A 3 -35.17 16.64 25.67
N ARG A 4 -35.08 16.32 24.37
CA ARG A 4 -35.86 15.33 23.58
C ARG A 4 -35.04 14.96 22.30
N ARG A 5 -34.70 13.69 21.98
CA ARG A 5 -35.46 12.59 21.30
C ARG A 5 -36.14 12.99 19.98
N ILE A 6 -36.00 12.11 18.96
CA ILE A 6 -36.53 12.07 17.56
C ILE A 6 -35.34 12.24 16.57
N VAL A 7 -34.88 11.32 15.70
CA VAL A 7 -35.37 10.09 15.06
C VAL A 7 -34.16 9.14 14.88
N LEU A 8 -34.31 7.84 15.18
CA LEU A 8 -33.43 6.79 14.68
C LEU A 8 -34.31 5.57 14.39
N ILE A 9 -34.63 5.39 13.10
CA ILE A 9 -35.30 4.23 12.52
C ILE A 9 -34.35 3.69 11.45
N CYS A 10 -34.11 2.37 11.50
CA CYS A 10 -33.45 1.53 10.48
C CYS A 10 -31.97 1.85 10.18
N GLU A 11 -31.01 0.92 10.18
CA GLU A 11 -31.07 -0.53 10.03
C GLU A 11 -30.02 -1.21 10.91
N LEU A 12 -30.49 -2.11 11.78
CA LEU A 12 -29.70 -3.22 12.27
C LEU A 12 -29.84 -4.35 11.24
N CYS A 13 -28.94 -4.42 10.26
CA CYS A 13 -28.76 -5.63 9.46
C CYS A 13 -27.98 -6.67 10.30
N ARG A 14 -28.65 -7.21 11.33
CA ARG A 14 -28.27 -8.44 12.03
C ARG A 14 -29.02 -9.58 11.34
N TYR A 15 -28.45 -10.13 10.26
CA TYR A 15 -28.90 -11.42 9.74
C TYR A 15 -28.09 -12.53 10.41
N ASN A 16 -28.56 -12.94 11.58
CA ASN A 16 -28.16 -14.19 12.22
C ASN A 16 -29.29 -15.19 11.96
N THR A 17 -29.08 -16.12 11.02
CA THR A 17 -30.05 -17.21 10.74
C THR A 17 -29.31 -18.54 10.77
N ALA A 18 -29.43 -19.24 11.90
CA ALA A 18 -29.37 -20.71 11.97
C ALA A 18 -29.79 -21.16 13.38
N GLN A 19 -31.06 -20.97 13.73
CA GLN A 19 -31.67 -21.72 14.83
C GLN A 19 -32.20 -23.06 14.29
N HIS A 20 -31.65 -24.12 14.85
CA HIS A 20 -32.21 -25.46 14.83
C HIS A 20 -33.65 -25.45 15.34
N GLN A 21 -34.59 -25.93 14.54
CA GLN A 21 -35.86 -26.47 15.03
C GLN A 21 -36.13 -27.84 14.40
N THR A 22 -36.10 -28.84 15.26
CA THR A 22 -36.56 -30.21 15.04
C THR A 22 -38.08 -30.22 14.95
N ILE A 23 -38.62 -30.56 13.78
CA ILE A 23 -40.04 -30.88 13.60
C ILE A 23 -40.18 -32.40 13.53
N ALA A 24 -40.82 -32.97 14.55
CA ALA A 24 -41.30 -34.35 14.55
C ALA A 24 -42.54 -34.45 13.64
N VAL A 25 -42.45 -35.23 12.57
CA VAL A 25 -43.60 -35.56 11.71
C VAL A 25 -43.99 -37.02 11.96
N GLY A 26 -45.23 -37.20 12.39
CA GLY A 26 -45.83 -38.48 12.75
C GLY A 26 -45.98 -39.45 11.58
N ARG A 27 -45.78 -40.73 11.90
CA ARG A 27 -46.13 -41.90 11.08
C ARG A 27 -47.63 -41.91 10.76
N ARG A 28 -47.98 -41.96 9.47
CA ARG A 28 -49.13 -42.75 9.01
C ARG A 28 -48.70 -43.61 7.83
N SER A 29 -48.69 -44.91 8.09
CA SER A 29 -48.54 -45.97 7.09
C SER A 29 -49.80 -46.02 6.22
N THR A 30 -49.66 -45.78 4.92
CA THR A 30 -50.53 -46.36 3.90
C THR A 30 -49.64 -46.90 2.79
N ALA A 31 -49.48 -48.23 2.80
CA ALA A 31 -48.81 -48.96 1.74
C ALA A 31 -49.73 -48.99 0.51
N LEU A 32 -49.39 -48.22 -0.53
CA LEU A 32 -49.88 -48.43 -1.88
C LEU A 32 -48.70 -48.91 -2.72
N ALA A 33 -48.63 -50.23 -2.90
CA ALA A 33 -47.67 -50.88 -3.76
C ALA A 33 -47.99 -50.56 -5.23
N VAL A 34 -47.38 -49.50 -5.76
CA VAL A 34 -47.31 -49.27 -7.21
C VAL A 34 -46.21 -50.18 -7.75
N SER A 35 -46.61 -51.27 -8.41
CA SER A 35 -45.72 -52.07 -9.23
C SER A 35 -45.25 -51.22 -10.41
N ARG A 36 -44.08 -50.59 -10.26
CA ARG A 36 -43.37 -49.96 -11.37
C ARG A 36 -42.64 -51.04 -12.14
N ASP A 37 -43.19 -51.39 -13.29
CA ASP A 37 -42.47 -52.08 -14.35
C ASP A 37 -41.24 -51.24 -14.74
N ARG A 38 -40.08 -51.59 -14.17
CA ARG A 38 -38.80 -51.00 -14.56
C ARG A 38 -38.44 -51.59 -15.92
N LYS A 39 -38.90 -50.94 -17.00
CA LYS A 39 -38.16 -50.96 -18.27
C LYS A 39 -36.70 -50.72 -17.93
N ARG A 40 -35.88 -51.78 -18.03
CA ARG A 40 -34.42 -51.69 -17.91
C ARG A 40 -33.96 -50.72 -18.98
N ARG A 41 -33.83 -49.44 -18.61
CA ARG A 41 -32.96 -48.54 -19.33
C ARG A 41 -31.60 -49.19 -19.23
N THR A 42 -31.14 -49.70 -20.36
CA THR A 42 -29.75 -50.10 -20.60
C THR A 42 -28.89 -48.85 -20.40
N GLY A 43 -28.69 -48.48 -19.13
CA GLY A 43 -27.80 -47.42 -18.74
C GLY A 43 -26.40 -47.86 -19.14
N ARG A 44 -25.82 -47.17 -20.11
CA ARG A 44 -24.40 -47.27 -20.42
C ARG A 44 -23.64 -47.00 -19.11
N GLY A 45 -23.02 -48.03 -18.54
CA GLY A 45 -22.19 -47.89 -17.35
C GLY A 45 -20.90 -47.16 -17.73
N PHE A 46 -20.55 -46.13 -16.97
CA PHE A 46 -19.29 -45.40 -17.12
C PHE A 46 -18.15 -46.32 -16.67
N SER A 47 -17.15 -46.52 -17.51
CA SER A 47 -15.99 -47.33 -17.13
C SER A 47 -15.06 -46.57 -16.18
N LEU A 48 -14.37 -47.28 -15.30
CA LEU A 48 -13.36 -46.69 -14.40
C LEU A 48 -12.25 -45.99 -15.20
N VAL A 49 -11.93 -46.52 -16.38
CA VAL A 49 -10.94 -45.96 -17.31
C VAL A 49 -11.40 -44.61 -17.87
N GLU A 50 -12.66 -44.49 -18.30
CA GLU A 50 -13.21 -43.20 -18.77
C GLU A 50 -13.15 -42.13 -17.68
N LEU A 51 -13.43 -42.48 -16.43
CA LEU A 51 -13.33 -41.54 -15.30
C LEU A 51 -11.88 -41.13 -15.04
N LEU A 52 -10.96 -42.08 -15.12
CA LEU A 52 -9.53 -41.85 -14.88
C LEU A 52 -8.91 -40.91 -15.92
N VAL A 53 -9.28 -41.06 -17.19
CA VAL A 53 -8.81 -40.16 -18.27
C VAL A 53 -9.37 -38.74 -18.09
N VAL A 54 -10.62 -38.59 -17.64
CA VAL A 54 -11.21 -37.26 -17.43
C VAL A 54 -10.52 -36.52 -16.30
N ILE A 55 -10.28 -37.18 -15.16
CA ILE A 55 -9.60 -36.52 -14.04
C ILE A 55 -8.13 -36.19 -14.39
N SER A 56 -7.46 -37.00 -15.21
CA SER A 56 -6.09 -36.71 -15.64
C SER A 56 -6.03 -35.48 -16.55
N ILE A 57 -6.99 -35.34 -17.48
CA ILE A 57 -7.11 -34.14 -18.32
C ILE A 57 -7.44 -32.91 -17.46
N ILE A 58 -8.38 -33.00 -16.52
CA ILE A 58 -8.71 -31.89 -15.61
C ILE A 58 -7.50 -31.47 -14.78
N ALA A 59 -6.72 -32.43 -14.25
CA ALA A 59 -5.51 -32.15 -13.48
C ALA A 59 -4.47 -31.38 -14.30
N VAL A 60 -4.25 -31.77 -15.56
CA VAL A 60 -3.35 -31.04 -16.48
C VAL A 60 -3.87 -29.62 -16.74
N LEU A 61 -5.16 -29.44 -17.04
CA LEU A 61 -5.74 -28.13 -17.29
C LEU A 61 -5.64 -27.20 -16.07
N LEU A 62 -5.94 -27.71 -14.88
CA LEU A 62 -5.83 -26.96 -13.62
C LEU A 62 -4.38 -26.57 -13.31
N SER A 63 -3.41 -27.44 -13.60
CA SER A 63 -1.98 -27.13 -13.37
C SER A 63 -1.53 -25.89 -14.17
N ILE A 64 -2.01 -25.75 -15.40
CA ILE A 64 -1.69 -24.60 -16.27
C ILE A 64 -2.42 -23.34 -15.75
N LEU A 65 -3.70 -23.46 -15.38
CA LEU A 65 -4.50 -22.35 -14.83
C LEU A 65 -3.92 -21.76 -13.54
N LEU A 66 -3.45 -22.60 -12.62
CA LEU A 66 -2.92 -22.16 -11.33
C LEU A 66 -1.66 -21.30 -11.48
N THR A 67 -0.74 -21.69 -12.37
CA THR A 67 0.49 -20.93 -12.62
C THR A 67 0.20 -19.57 -13.27
N ALA A 68 -0.78 -19.52 -14.18
CA ALA A 68 -1.23 -18.27 -14.80
C ALA A 68 -1.89 -17.32 -13.78
N LEU A 69 -2.76 -17.84 -12.91
CA LEU A 69 -3.43 -17.04 -11.87
C LEU A 69 -2.44 -16.42 -10.88
N GLY A 70 -1.36 -17.13 -10.54
CA GLY A 70 -0.30 -16.60 -9.67
C GLY A 70 0.44 -15.39 -10.27
N ARG A 71 0.65 -15.38 -11.59
CA ARG A 71 1.23 -14.22 -12.30
C ARG A 71 0.24 -13.05 -12.36
N ALA A 72 -1.02 -13.33 -12.69
CA ALA A 72 -2.07 -12.31 -12.76
C ALA A 72 -2.27 -11.59 -11.41
N ARG A 73 -2.32 -12.34 -10.30
CA ARG A 73 -2.45 -11.77 -8.95
C ARG A 73 -1.28 -10.86 -8.57
N ARG A 74 -0.05 -11.24 -8.90
CA ARG A 74 1.14 -10.39 -8.68
C ARG A 74 1.07 -9.10 -9.50
N SER A 75 0.71 -9.20 -10.78
CA SER A 75 0.54 -8.02 -11.63
C SER A 75 -0.54 -7.07 -11.09
N ALA A 76 -1.66 -7.61 -10.60
CA ALA A 76 -2.72 -6.80 -10.02
C ALA A 76 -2.26 -6.09 -8.73
N ARG A 77 -1.51 -6.77 -7.88
CA ARG A 77 -0.95 -6.18 -6.66
C ARG A 77 0.08 -5.09 -6.96
N GLN A 78 0.96 -5.32 -7.93
CA GLN A 78 1.91 -4.32 -8.42
C GLN A 78 1.18 -3.06 -8.94
N PHE A 79 0.10 -3.25 -9.70
CA PHE A 79 -0.71 -2.14 -10.20
C PHE A 79 -1.32 -1.29 -9.07
N VAL A 80 -1.82 -1.94 -8.01
CA VAL A 80 -2.32 -1.23 -6.81
C VAL A 80 -1.23 -0.40 -6.16
N CYS A 81 -0.01 -0.94 -6.00
CA CYS A 81 1.13 -0.20 -5.45
C CYS A 81 1.52 1.02 -6.28
N GLN A 82 1.54 0.87 -7.61
CA GLN A 82 1.81 1.97 -8.53
C GLN A 82 0.73 3.05 -8.44
N ASN A 83 -0.54 2.66 -8.36
CA ASN A 83 -1.63 3.61 -8.20
C ASN A 83 -1.54 4.35 -6.85
N ASN A 84 -1.20 3.64 -5.78
CA ASN A 84 -0.98 4.20 -4.46
C ASN A 84 0.16 5.23 -4.46
N LEU A 85 1.30 4.90 -5.07
CA LEU A 85 2.43 5.81 -5.29
C LEU A 85 2.03 7.07 -6.07
N ARG A 86 1.21 6.91 -7.13
CA ARG A 86 0.65 8.04 -7.88
C ARG A 86 -0.24 8.93 -7.01
N ASN A 87 -1.11 8.33 -6.19
CA ASN A 87 -1.98 9.09 -5.28
C ASN A 87 -1.17 9.92 -4.28
N VAL A 88 -0.08 9.36 -3.73
CA VAL A 88 0.82 10.11 -2.83
C VAL A 88 1.39 11.35 -3.51
N ALA A 89 1.81 11.22 -4.77
CA ALA A 89 2.32 12.35 -5.54
C ALA A 89 1.26 13.42 -5.79
N VAL A 90 0.06 13.02 -6.20
CA VAL A 90 -1.07 13.94 -6.35
C VAL A 90 -1.38 14.64 -5.02
N GLU A 91 -1.46 13.91 -3.92
CA GLU A 91 -1.70 14.51 -2.59
C GLU A 91 -0.61 15.48 -2.17
N PHE A 92 0.65 15.19 -2.52
CA PHE A 92 1.77 16.11 -2.27
C PHE A 92 1.61 17.41 -3.07
N THR A 93 1.28 17.35 -4.37
CA THR A 93 1.07 18.56 -5.18
C THR A 93 -0.03 19.44 -4.59
N LEU A 94 -1.18 18.83 -4.28
CA LEU A 94 -2.31 19.51 -3.64
C LEU A 94 -1.91 20.12 -2.30
N PHE A 95 -1.08 19.42 -1.52
CA PHE A 95 -0.59 19.93 -0.24
C PHE A 95 0.41 21.07 -0.38
N ALA A 96 1.27 21.04 -1.39
CA ALA A 96 2.28 22.07 -1.64
C ALA A 96 1.66 23.37 -2.17
N GLU A 97 0.56 23.27 -2.93
CA GLU A 97 -0.15 24.42 -3.50
C GLU A 97 -1.22 25.01 -2.57
N ALA A 98 -1.77 24.21 -1.64
CA ALA A 98 -2.84 24.67 -0.77
C ALA A 98 -2.38 25.87 0.11
N PRO A 99 -3.00 27.06 -0.02
CA PRO A 99 -2.80 28.17 0.90
C PRO A 99 -3.38 27.76 2.26
N GLU A 100 -2.62 27.91 3.34
CA GLU A 100 -3.05 27.37 4.62
C GLU A 100 -4.25 28.10 5.20
N SER A 101 -5.25 27.31 5.63
CA SER A 101 -6.21 27.70 6.65
C SER A 101 -6.27 26.59 7.72
N GLY A 102 -5.45 26.72 8.77
CA GLY A 102 -5.69 26.05 10.06
C GLY A 102 -4.66 25.02 10.54
N LEU A 103 -4.03 25.36 11.68
CA LEU A 103 -3.60 24.54 12.83
C LEU A 103 -3.04 23.12 12.58
N ASN A 104 -2.43 22.83 11.42
CA ASN A 104 -1.87 21.52 11.13
C ASN A 104 -0.41 21.62 10.65
N GLY A 105 0.48 21.86 11.60
CA GLY A 105 1.92 21.69 11.46
C GLY A 105 2.67 22.89 10.88
N ASP A 106 3.99 22.85 11.00
CA ASP A 106 4.96 23.94 10.77
C ASP A 106 5.07 24.44 9.31
N LYS A 107 3.95 24.65 8.62
CA LYS A 107 3.99 25.38 7.35
C LYS A 107 4.14 26.86 7.63
N ALA A 108 5.14 27.46 7.02
CA ALA A 108 5.24 28.92 7.04
C ALA A 108 4.05 29.52 6.27
N VAL A 109 3.23 30.33 6.95
CA VAL A 109 2.06 31.00 6.37
C VAL A 109 2.53 32.13 5.44
N GLY A 110 2.13 32.10 4.16
CA GLY A 110 2.40 33.16 3.18
C GLY A 110 2.62 32.69 1.74
N PHE A 111 2.81 33.63 0.81
CA PHE A 111 3.26 33.32 -0.56
C PHE A 111 4.64 32.66 -0.51
N GLY A 112 4.77 31.45 -1.06
CA GLY A 112 5.98 30.64 -0.95
C GLY A 112 6.07 29.81 0.33
N ALA A 113 4.92 29.39 0.88
CA ALA A 113 4.83 28.50 2.04
C ALA A 113 5.81 27.34 1.92
N ARG A 114 6.69 27.24 2.93
CA ARG A 114 7.65 26.16 3.07
C ARG A 114 7.17 25.20 4.16
N PHE A 115 7.38 23.92 3.96
CA PHE A 115 6.97 22.86 4.87
C PHE A 115 8.03 21.76 4.93
N ARG A 116 8.06 21.02 6.03
CA ARG A 116 8.92 19.83 6.16
C ARG A 116 8.22 18.62 5.56
N LEU A 117 8.99 17.66 5.07
CA LEU A 117 8.45 16.37 4.61
C LEU A 117 7.61 15.69 5.69
N GLU A 118 8.07 15.76 6.94
CA GLU A 118 7.35 15.27 8.12
C GLU A 118 5.92 15.82 8.21
N THR A 119 5.72 17.12 7.96
CA THR A 119 4.39 17.75 7.99
C THR A 119 3.46 17.16 6.92
N PHE A 120 4.00 16.82 5.75
CA PHE A 120 3.23 16.11 4.72
C PHE A 120 2.89 14.68 5.15
N GLN A 121 3.85 13.95 5.72
CA GLN A 121 3.65 12.59 6.22
C GLN A 121 2.57 12.55 7.32
N GLU A 122 2.57 13.53 8.22
CA GLU A 122 1.57 13.68 9.27
C GLU A 122 0.17 13.92 8.70
N LYS A 123 0.03 14.75 7.65
CA LYS A 123 -1.25 14.93 6.94
C LYS A 123 -1.70 13.63 6.28
N LEU A 124 -0.80 12.95 5.58
CA LEU A 124 -1.07 11.72 4.84
C LEU A 124 -1.63 10.63 5.77
N TYR A 125 -1.00 10.44 6.92
CA TYR A 125 -1.44 9.46 7.92
C TYR A 125 -2.46 9.99 8.92
N ARG A 126 -2.78 11.29 8.83
CA ARG A 126 -3.65 12.02 9.75
C ARG A 126 -3.24 11.84 11.21
N ILE A 127 -1.92 11.83 11.47
CA ILE A 127 -1.37 11.64 12.83
C ILE A 127 -1.74 12.82 13.72
N ASN A 128 -1.81 14.04 13.16
CA ASN A 128 -2.19 15.25 13.88
C ASN A 128 -3.70 15.56 13.84
N ALA A 129 -4.48 15.01 12.91
CA ALA A 129 -5.96 15.11 12.97
C ALA A 129 -6.57 14.24 14.08
N PHE A 130 -5.72 13.76 14.99
CA PHE A 130 -5.99 12.87 16.09
C PHE A 130 -6.39 13.64 17.37
N TRP A 131 -6.21 14.96 17.40
CA TRP A 131 -6.64 15.80 18.52
C TRP A 131 -8.16 15.80 18.77
N ASP A 132 -8.96 15.23 17.86
CA ASP A 132 -10.41 15.07 17.99
C ASP A 132 -10.86 13.69 18.50
N LEU A 133 -9.95 12.72 18.70
CA LEU A 133 -10.30 11.37 19.15
C LEU A 133 -9.59 11.00 20.46
N PRO A 134 -10.31 10.87 21.59
CA PRO A 134 -9.71 10.45 22.84
C PRO A 134 -9.33 8.97 22.73
N ASN A 135 -8.03 8.67 22.87
CA ASN A 135 -7.49 7.36 23.25
C ASN A 135 -7.36 6.25 22.17
N LEU A 136 -6.88 6.53 20.95
CA LEU A 136 -6.24 5.47 20.14
C LEU A 136 -4.70 5.62 20.17
N ASN A 137 -4.04 4.98 21.13
CA ASN A 137 -2.58 4.81 21.12
C ASN A 137 -2.10 3.89 19.97
N SER A 138 -3.04 3.23 19.31
CA SER A 138 -2.83 2.32 18.19
C SER A 138 -4.12 2.17 17.40
N ALA A 139 -4.10 2.49 16.11
CA ALA A 139 -5.17 2.15 15.19
C ALA A 139 -4.64 1.14 14.16
N PRO A 140 -5.30 -0.02 13.96
CA PRO A 140 -4.94 -0.93 12.88
C PRO A 140 -5.15 -0.22 11.54
N ILE A 141 -4.37 -0.65 10.54
CA ILE A 141 -4.41 -0.07 9.21
C ILE A 141 -5.75 -0.33 8.53
N ASN A 142 -6.23 0.69 7.80
CA ASN A 142 -7.21 0.50 6.74
C ASN A 142 -6.52 0.77 5.39
N PRO A 143 -6.33 -0.25 4.52
CA PRO A 143 -5.68 -0.09 3.23
C PRO A 143 -6.36 0.92 2.29
N GLN A 144 -7.65 1.22 2.49
CA GLN A 144 -8.38 2.20 1.68
C GLN A 144 -7.98 3.64 1.96
N VAL A 145 -7.34 3.91 3.11
CA VAL A 145 -6.98 5.27 3.54
C VAL A 145 -5.48 5.42 3.78
N GLN A 146 -4.68 4.42 3.40
CA GLN A 146 -3.25 4.38 3.67
C GLN A 146 -2.45 4.13 2.39
N PRO A 147 -2.13 5.20 1.66
CA PRO A 147 -1.56 5.10 0.31
C PRO A 147 -0.08 4.71 0.30
N LEU A 148 0.58 4.56 1.45
CA LEU A 148 1.95 4.02 1.52
C LEU A 148 2.00 2.51 1.72
N MET A 149 0.84 1.83 1.68
CA MET A 149 0.75 0.39 1.85
C MET A 149 0.48 -0.33 0.54
N CYS A 150 1.23 -1.40 0.33
CA CYS A 150 1.04 -2.32 -0.76
C CYS A 150 0.31 -3.57 -0.30
N PRO A 151 -0.53 -4.20 -1.14
CA PRO A 151 -1.10 -5.52 -0.85
C PRO A 151 -0.06 -6.66 -0.83
N GLU A 152 1.18 -6.37 -1.24
CA GLU A 152 2.35 -7.24 -1.06
C GLU A 152 3.10 -6.96 0.25
N GLY A 153 2.70 -5.89 0.96
CA GLY A 153 3.12 -5.54 2.31
C GLY A 153 2.45 -6.40 3.37
N PRO A 154 3.12 -6.65 4.50
CA PRO A 154 2.49 -7.24 5.68
C PRO A 154 1.35 -6.33 6.20
N ALA A 155 0.36 -6.94 6.85
CA ALA A 155 -0.97 -6.35 7.00
C ALA A 155 -1.10 -5.30 8.11
N ASP A 156 -0.21 -5.32 9.12
CA ASP A 156 -0.41 -4.58 10.36
C ASP A 156 0.69 -3.54 10.59
N LEU A 157 0.40 -2.25 10.36
CA LEU A 157 1.15 -1.19 11.04
C LEU A 157 0.29 -0.61 12.17
N ARG A 158 0.95 -0.43 13.30
CA ARG A 158 0.52 0.42 14.39
C ARG A 158 0.96 1.85 14.13
N ARG A 159 0.01 2.77 14.28
CA ARG A 159 0.28 4.21 14.36
C ARG A 159 0.27 4.64 15.82
N VAL A 160 1.28 5.37 16.26
CA VAL A 160 1.37 5.94 17.60
C VAL A 160 1.21 7.45 17.48
N ALA A 161 0.24 7.99 18.21
CA ALA A 161 0.00 9.43 18.24
C ALA A 161 1.11 10.18 18.98
N ASN A 162 1.27 11.47 18.69
CA ASN A 162 2.21 12.38 19.36
C ASN A 162 3.69 11.97 19.29
N LEU A 163 4.03 11.08 18.34
CA LEU A 163 5.40 10.82 17.94
C LEU A 163 5.59 11.30 16.50
N PRO A 164 6.73 11.90 16.18
CA PRO A 164 7.07 12.20 14.81
C PRO A 164 7.30 10.91 14.03
N CYS A 165 7.02 10.91 12.72
CA CYS A 165 7.23 9.75 11.85
C CYS A 165 8.65 9.17 11.94
N ARG A 166 9.66 10.02 12.18
CA ARG A 166 11.06 9.62 12.35
C ARG A 166 11.33 8.78 13.61
N ASP A 167 10.50 8.91 14.64
CA ASP A 167 10.64 8.25 15.94
C ASP A 167 9.66 7.07 16.08
N TYR A 168 9.48 6.31 15.00
CA TYR A 168 8.63 5.10 14.95
C TYR A 168 7.14 5.34 15.23
N ALA A 169 6.61 6.52 14.87
CA ALA A 169 5.16 6.75 14.91
C ALA A 169 4.39 5.78 14.00
N VAL A 170 5.07 5.19 13.00
CA VAL A 170 4.56 4.11 12.17
C VAL A 170 5.45 2.89 12.40
N ALA A 171 4.89 1.84 12.98
CA ALA A 171 5.62 0.64 13.38
C ALA A 171 4.82 -0.63 13.06
N PRO A 172 5.46 -1.78 12.85
CA PRO A 172 6.90 -1.95 12.88
C PRO A 172 7.53 -1.65 11.49
N PRO A 173 8.79 -1.17 11.44
CA PRO A 173 9.43 -0.69 10.21
C PRO A 173 9.51 -1.74 9.09
N GLU A 174 9.57 -3.02 9.44
CA GLU A 174 9.55 -4.16 8.52
C GLU A 174 8.29 -4.20 7.64
N HIS A 175 7.24 -3.51 8.07
CA HIS A 175 5.95 -3.50 7.40
C HIS A 175 5.73 -2.28 6.49
N VAL A 176 6.73 -1.41 6.38
CA VAL A 176 6.71 -0.27 5.46
C VAL A 176 6.84 -0.76 4.01
N SER A 177 5.89 -0.39 3.16
CA SER A 177 5.85 -0.78 1.74
C SER A 177 6.29 0.33 0.80
N VAL A 178 6.09 1.60 1.18
CA VAL A 178 6.49 2.77 0.41
C VAL A 178 7.19 3.72 1.35
N ALA A 179 8.26 4.33 0.86
CA ALA A 179 9.01 5.33 1.63
C ALA A 179 9.30 6.56 0.79
N PHE A 180 9.47 7.70 1.48
CA PHE A 180 9.85 8.95 0.86
C PHE A 180 11.35 9.05 0.66
N ASN A 181 11.76 9.85 -0.32
CA ASN A 181 13.15 10.14 -0.56
C ASN A 181 13.75 10.96 0.59
N ALA A 182 14.79 10.44 1.23
CA ALA A 182 15.46 11.08 2.35
C ALA A 182 16.06 12.44 1.99
N ARG A 183 16.33 12.71 0.70
CA ARG A 183 16.79 14.03 0.22
C ARG A 183 15.73 15.14 0.37
N LEU A 184 14.46 14.76 0.47
CA LEU A 184 13.35 15.68 0.72
C LEU A 184 13.20 16.01 2.21
N ASP A 185 13.82 15.23 3.10
CA ASP A 185 13.90 15.52 4.53
C ASP A 185 15.18 16.26 4.89
N ARG A 186 16.32 15.84 4.32
CA ARG A 186 17.63 16.43 4.61
C ARG A 186 18.46 16.65 3.36
N ILE A 187 19.17 17.77 3.33
CA ILE A 187 20.15 18.11 2.29
C ILE A 187 21.56 17.92 2.83
N SER A 188 22.45 17.42 1.97
CA SER A 188 23.89 17.33 2.29
C SER A 188 24.56 18.64 1.91
N VAL A 189 25.08 19.36 2.89
CA VAL A 189 25.81 20.62 2.69
C VAL A 189 27.22 20.51 3.26
N GLN A 190 28.16 21.21 2.64
CA GLN A 190 29.54 21.24 3.10
C GLN A 190 29.77 22.49 3.95
N ILE A 191 30.16 22.30 5.21
CA ILE A 191 30.51 23.38 6.14
C ILE A 191 31.96 23.14 6.57
N GLU A 192 32.85 24.10 6.31
CA GLU A 192 34.27 24.01 6.66
C GLU A 192 34.95 22.71 6.17
N GLY A 193 34.61 22.28 4.95
CA GLY A 193 35.14 21.05 4.36
C GLY A 193 34.45 19.76 4.84
N ARG A 194 33.60 19.80 5.87
CA ARG A 194 32.86 18.65 6.40
C ARG A 194 31.44 18.56 5.86
N TRP A 195 31.04 17.37 5.41
CA TRP A 195 29.66 17.10 5.00
C TRP A 195 28.73 16.93 6.21
N VAL A 196 27.72 17.79 6.29
CA VAL A 196 26.67 17.73 7.30
C VAL A 196 25.29 17.68 6.65
N LEU A 197 24.34 17.03 7.34
CA LEU A 197 22.95 17.00 6.92
C LEU A 197 22.19 18.14 7.60
N GLN A 198 21.51 18.96 6.81
CA GLN A 198 20.60 20.00 7.30
C GLN A 198 19.16 19.66 6.89
N GLU A 199 18.18 20.14 7.67
CA GLU A 199 16.77 19.95 7.36
C GLU A 199 16.39 20.66 6.05
N ALA A 200 15.65 19.95 5.20
CA ALA A 200 15.15 20.47 3.94
C ALA A 200 13.77 21.12 4.15
N LEU A 201 13.58 22.28 3.51
CA LEU A 201 12.29 22.96 3.45
C LEU A 201 11.74 22.83 2.03
N LEU A 202 10.60 22.15 1.91
CA LEU A 202 9.89 21.91 0.66
C LEU A 202 8.89 23.04 0.41
N GLY A 203 8.63 23.38 -0.84
CA GLY A 203 7.60 24.34 -1.23
C GLY A 203 7.10 24.02 -2.63
N ALA A 204 6.14 24.78 -3.16
CA ALA A 204 5.57 24.52 -4.49
C ALA A 204 6.62 24.46 -5.62
N ARG A 205 7.74 25.20 -5.53
CA ARG A 205 8.84 25.13 -6.50
C ARG A 205 9.64 23.83 -6.48
N ILE A 206 9.44 22.94 -5.50
CA ILE A 206 10.04 21.60 -5.55
C ILE A 206 9.58 20.82 -6.79
N LEU A 207 8.42 21.20 -7.36
CA LEU A 207 7.91 20.68 -8.63
C LEU A 207 8.83 20.95 -9.83
N GLU A 208 9.67 21.99 -9.73
CA GLU A 208 10.63 22.37 -10.77
C GLU A 208 11.94 21.57 -10.68
N HIS A 209 12.11 20.73 -9.65
CA HIS A 209 13.28 19.86 -9.48
C HIS A 209 12.99 18.44 -9.98
N PRO A 210 13.44 18.07 -11.21
CA PRO A 210 13.03 16.84 -11.87
C PRO A 210 13.71 15.57 -11.32
N ALA A 211 14.87 15.70 -10.68
CA ALA A 211 15.78 14.58 -10.43
C ALA A 211 15.53 13.84 -9.10
N VAL A 212 14.65 14.35 -8.24
CA VAL A 212 14.41 13.79 -6.91
C VAL A 212 13.01 13.19 -6.88
N PRO A 213 12.86 11.88 -7.10
CA PRO A 213 11.58 11.20 -6.90
C PRO A 213 11.05 11.45 -5.48
N LEU A 214 9.74 11.57 -5.37
CA LEU A 214 9.03 11.83 -4.13
C LEU A 214 9.06 10.62 -3.20
N ALA A 215 8.61 9.49 -3.74
CA ALA A 215 8.44 8.25 -3.00
C ALA A 215 8.83 7.04 -3.85
N PHE A 216 9.16 5.95 -3.19
CA PHE A 216 9.58 4.71 -3.81
C PHE A 216 8.94 3.52 -3.12
N ASP A 217 8.74 2.46 -3.88
CA ASP A 217 8.55 1.13 -3.30
C ASP A 217 9.76 0.81 -2.42
N ALA A 218 9.48 0.26 -1.24
CA ALA A 218 10.43 -0.03 -0.19
C ALA A 218 10.19 -1.43 0.39
N ASP A 219 11.29 -2.13 0.67
CA ASP A 219 11.26 -3.39 1.41
C ASP A 219 11.76 -3.16 2.84
N GLY A 220 10.84 -2.73 3.71
CA GLY A 220 11.14 -2.52 5.12
C GLY A 220 11.69 -3.77 5.80
N ALA A 221 11.22 -4.97 5.43
CA ALA A 221 11.68 -6.21 6.03
C ALA A 221 13.15 -6.49 5.67
N GLU A 222 13.52 -6.23 4.41
CA GLU A 222 14.92 -6.35 3.98
C GLU A 222 15.81 -5.27 4.61
N ALA A 223 15.31 -4.03 4.75
CA ALA A 223 16.02 -2.97 5.45
C ALA A 223 16.34 -3.36 6.91
N VAL A 224 15.35 -3.88 7.63
CA VAL A 224 15.53 -4.36 9.02
C VAL A 224 16.54 -5.50 9.10
N LYS A 225 16.47 -6.49 8.19
CA LYS A 225 17.47 -7.58 8.14
C LYS A 225 18.89 -7.06 7.97
N LYS A 226 19.07 -6.01 7.15
CA LYS A 226 20.39 -5.39 6.94
C LYS A 226 20.76 -4.35 7.99
N THR A 227 19.97 -4.23 9.07
CA THR A 227 20.19 -3.28 10.17
C THR A 227 20.30 -1.84 9.66
N VAL A 228 19.57 -1.52 8.59
CA VAL A 228 19.43 -0.16 8.08
C VAL A 228 18.03 0.34 8.41
N VAL A 229 17.94 1.61 8.78
CA VAL A 229 16.65 2.28 8.96
C VAL A 229 15.96 2.29 7.58
N PRO A 230 14.63 2.09 7.49
CA PRO A 230 13.88 2.21 6.23
C PRO A 230 13.74 3.68 5.80
N TYR A 231 14.87 4.39 5.75
CA TYR A 231 15.02 5.75 5.30
C TYR A 231 15.84 5.69 4.01
N TYR A 232 15.19 5.93 2.87
CA TYR A 232 15.74 5.60 1.56
C TYR A 232 16.04 6.88 0.78
N SER A 233 17.22 6.99 0.19
CA SER A 233 17.58 8.04 -0.75
C SER A 233 17.98 7.42 -2.08
N ALA A 234 17.51 7.96 -3.20
CA ALA A 234 18.17 7.65 -4.46
C ALA A 234 19.65 8.09 -4.42
N PRO A 235 20.59 7.22 -4.83
CA PRO A 235 21.97 7.57 -4.99
C PRO A 235 22.05 8.47 -6.23
N PRO A 236 22.70 9.63 -6.13
CA PRO A 236 23.00 10.43 -7.31
C PRO A 236 24.28 9.90 -7.94
N ALA A 237 24.42 10.12 -9.24
CA ALA A 237 25.73 10.00 -9.87
C ALA A 237 26.63 11.15 -9.36
N GLY A 238 27.72 10.83 -8.67
CA GLY A 238 28.81 11.78 -8.40
C GLY A 238 28.65 12.71 -7.18
N ASP A 239 27.68 12.51 -6.29
CA ASP A 239 27.62 13.25 -5.02
C ASP A 239 28.72 12.76 -4.07
N ALA A 240 29.56 13.67 -3.58
CA ALA A 240 30.61 13.37 -2.61
C ALA A 240 30.14 13.46 -1.15
N GLY A 241 28.87 13.84 -0.93
CA GLY A 241 28.23 13.96 0.37
C GLY A 241 27.76 12.63 0.97
N ARG A 242 27.04 12.70 2.10
CA ARG A 242 26.65 11.49 2.87
C ARG A 242 25.82 10.50 2.07
N TYR A 243 25.01 10.99 1.13
CA TYR A 243 24.18 10.17 0.26
C TYR A 243 24.97 9.47 -0.86
N GLY A 244 26.14 9.98 -1.23
CA GLY A 244 27.03 9.38 -2.24
C GLY A 244 27.67 8.06 -1.79
N SER A 245 27.77 7.84 -0.47
CA SER A 245 28.31 6.62 0.12
C SER A 245 27.45 5.37 -0.12
N GLY A 246 26.22 5.53 -0.62
CA GLY A 246 25.26 4.44 -0.78
C GLY A 246 24.65 3.93 0.53
N GLN A 247 25.04 4.48 1.69
CA GLN A 247 24.52 4.06 3.01
C GLN A 247 22.99 4.17 3.14
N PHE A 248 22.38 5.07 2.36
CA PHE A 248 20.95 5.33 2.37
C PHE A 248 20.26 4.80 1.10
N TRP A 249 20.95 4.05 0.24
CA TRP A 249 20.35 3.49 -0.97
C TRP A 249 19.90 2.05 -0.77
N PHE A 250 18.65 1.78 -1.10
CA PHE A 250 18.14 0.42 -1.09
C PHE A 250 16.99 0.25 -2.08
N PRO A 251 17.19 -0.48 -3.20
CA PRO A 251 16.12 -0.76 -4.13
C PRO A 251 15.12 -1.75 -3.50
N SER A 252 13.83 -1.59 -3.79
CA SER A 252 12.82 -2.54 -3.31
C SER A 252 12.87 -3.88 -4.03
N LEU A 253 12.63 -4.95 -3.27
CA LEU A 253 12.55 -6.32 -3.76
C LEU A 253 11.11 -6.82 -3.87
N ARG A 254 10.13 -6.07 -3.38
CA ARG A 254 8.72 -6.49 -3.28
C ARG A 254 8.13 -6.87 -4.64
N HIS A 255 8.50 -6.14 -5.69
CA HIS A 255 8.04 -6.37 -7.06
C HIS A 255 8.98 -7.23 -7.91
N GLY A 256 9.62 -8.25 -7.31
CA GLY A 256 10.49 -9.18 -8.03
C GLY A 256 11.76 -8.52 -8.55
N GLY A 257 12.36 -7.67 -7.72
CA GLY A 257 13.58 -6.90 -8.05
C GLY A 257 13.33 -5.71 -8.99
N LYS A 258 12.07 -5.27 -9.13
CA LYS A 258 11.74 -4.00 -9.79
C LYS A 258 11.61 -2.90 -8.76
N LEU A 259 12.34 -1.81 -8.94
CA LEU A 259 12.06 -0.55 -8.27
C LEU A 259 10.86 0.11 -8.94
N THR A 260 9.99 0.72 -8.13
CA THR A 260 8.91 1.59 -8.58
C THR A 260 9.02 2.89 -7.82
N SER A 261 8.86 4.03 -8.49
CA SER A 261 9.03 5.34 -7.88
C SER A 261 8.04 6.35 -8.42
N ALA A 262 7.48 7.18 -7.54
CA ALA A 262 6.64 8.32 -7.89
C ALA A 262 7.42 9.63 -7.85
N PHE A 263 7.18 10.49 -8.82
CA PHE A 263 7.64 11.87 -8.85
C PHE A 263 6.52 12.81 -8.50
N VAL A 264 6.89 14.04 -8.13
CA VAL A 264 5.91 15.02 -7.71
C VAL A 264 4.86 15.32 -8.80
N GLY A 265 5.21 15.21 -10.09
CA GLY A 265 4.23 15.32 -11.19
C GLY A 265 3.24 14.16 -11.35
N GLY A 266 3.19 13.21 -10.42
CA GLY A 266 2.24 12.08 -10.45
C GLY A 266 2.66 10.91 -11.35
N TYR A 267 3.85 10.97 -11.95
CA TYR A 267 4.37 9.89 -12.79
C TYR A 267 5.03 8.82 -11.95
N VAL A 268 4.74 7.57 -12.30
CA VAL A 268 5.33 6.40 -11.69
C VAL A 268 6.24 5.71 -12.69
N LEU A 269 7.53 5.66 -12.39
CA LEU A 269 8.53 4.95 -13.17
C LEU A 269 8.82 3.58 -12.55
N SER A 270 9.27 2.63 -13.36
CA SER A 270 9.72 1.33 -12.89
C SER A 270 10.99 0.89 -13.60
N SER A 271 11.95 0.38 -12.83
CA SER A 271 13.24 -0.11 -13.31
C SER A 271 13.60 -1.45 -12.67
N ARG A 272 14.36 -2.29 -13.38
CA ARG A 272 14.97 -3.52 -12.80
C ARG A 272 16.41 -3.33 -12.35
N ASN A 273 17.09 -2.32 -12.89
CA ASN A 273 18.47 -2.02 -12.59
C ASN A 273 18.58 -0.49 -12.43
N PRO A 274 17.89 0.09 -11.44
CA PRO A 274 17.96 1.53 -11.22
C PRO A 274 19.42 1.98 -11.11
N GLU A 275 20.32 1.09 -10.65
CA GLU A 275 21.75 1.35 -10.60
C GLU A 275 22.59 1.39 -11.84
N ARG A 276 22.04 0.94 -12.97
CA ARG A 276 22.77 0.87 -14.24
C ARG A 276 22.15 1.72 -15.32
N GLU A 277 21.03 2.40 -15.04
CA GLU A 277 20.40 3.31 -16.00
C GLU A 277 21.29 4.55 -16.19
N ALA A 278 21.62 4.84 -17.46
CA ALA A 278 22.43 5.99 -17.81
C ALA A 278 21.68 7.27 -17.42
N GLY A 279 22.29 8.09 -16.55
CA GLY A 279 21.62 9.26 -15.99
C GLY A 279 20.63 8.87 -14.89
N TRP A 280 21.14 8.40 -13.76
CA TRP A 280 20.42 8.46 -12.46
C TRP A 280 19.83 9.84 -12.12
N ASP A 281 20.18 10.86 -12.89
CA ASP A 281 19.38 12.04 -13.13
C ASP A 281 18.10 11.65 -13.89
N TRP A 282 17.14 11.09 -13.16
CA TRP A 282 15.83 10.77 -13.71
C TRP A 282 15.20 12.06 -14.24
N SER A 283 15.46 12.38 -15.50
CA SER A 283 14.92 13.56 -16.14
C SER A 283 13.42 13.35 -16.21
N TYR A 284 12.66 14.14 -15.46
CA TYR A 284 11.22 14.23 -15.60
C TYR A 284 10.91 14.50 -17.08
N GLN A 285 10.45 13.45 -17.77
CA GLN A 285 9.89 13.55 -19.11
C GLN A 285 8.39 13.35 -18.94
N PRO A 286 7.58 14.41 -19.00
CA PRO A 286 6.14 14.24 -19.03
C PRO A 286 5.75 13.39 -20.26
N PRO A 287 4.62 12.68 -20.24
CA PRO A 287 4.08 12.01 -21.41
C PRO A 287 4.02 13.02 -22.55
N ALA A 288 4.47 12.62 -23.74
CA ALA A 288 4.15 13.37 -24.94
C ALA A 288 2.62 13.37 -25.07
N GLU A 289 2.04 14.57 -25.09
CA GLU A 289 0.60 14.79 -25.38
C GLU A 289 0.20 14.19 -26.74
#